data_AF-A0A948GEG0-F1
#
_entry.id   AF-A0A948GEG0-F1
#
_cell.length_a   1.000
_cell.length_b   1.000
_cell.length_c   1.000
_cell.angle_alpha   90.00
_cell.angle_beta   90.00
_cell.angle_gamma   90.00
#
_symmetry.space_group_name_H-M   'P 1'
#
loop_
_entity.id
_entity.type
_entity.pdbx_description
1 polymer ?
#
loop_
_entity_poly.entity_id
_entity_poly.type
_entity_poly.pdbx_seq_one_letter_code
_entity_poly.pdbx_strand_id
1 'polypeptide(L)'
;MIVIVIIGILSGVLIAIINPVAAQNKARDANTKATINKLALGASSFISAEGRIPDEVQFLSEFQSIAANGATCSTASAADCQFSITGSPLPVGGTAGCSNAASWGGAGANQCYYSYCGGDGADATIACSWTTTTTTYRIIAKAFGTANVIMYRSADSKTYSCTAAGTSCIALY
;
A
#
# COMPACT_ATOMS: atom_id res chain seq x y z
N MET A 1 34.40 38.01 -10.43
CA MET A 1 32.99 38.41 -10.24
C MET A 1 32.00 37.70 -11.16
N ILE A 2 32.32 37.47 -12.44
CA ILE A 2 31.37 36.94 -13.42
C ILE A 2 30.79 35.55 -13.07
N VAL A 3 31.59 34.71 -12.42
CA VAL A 3 31.18 33.35 -11.98
C VAL A 3 30.04 33.40 -10.95
N ILE A 4 30.03 34.41 -10.07
CA ILE A 4 29.03 34.53 -9.00
C ILE A 4 27.66 34.93 -9.60
N VAL A 5 27.68 35.76 -10.65
CA VAL A 5 26.48 36.18 -11.40
C VAL A 5 25.89 35.01 -12.18
N ILE A 6 26.76 34.21 -12.82
CA ILE A 6 26.35 33.02 -13.57
C ILE A 6 25.67 32.00 -12.62
N ILE A 7 26.26 31.72 -11.45
CA ILE A 7 25.67 30.79 -10.46
C ILE A 7 24.29 31.29 -9.99
N GLY A 8 24.12 32.59 -9.77
CA GLY A 8 22.84 33.18 -9.33
C GLY A 8 21.70 33.00 -10.34
N ILE A 9 21.99 33.21 -11.63
CA ILE A 9 20.97 33.11 -12.70
C ILE A 9 20.61 31.64 -12.98
N LEU A 10 21.60 30.75 -13.07
CA LEU A 10 21.36 29.32 -13.28
C LEU A 10 20.59 28.70 -12.11
N SER A 11 20.90 29.08 -10.88
CA SER A 11 20.21 28.56 -9.68
C SER A 11 18.74 28.99 -9.61
N GLY A 12 18.41 30.21 -10.07
CA GLY A 12 17.04 30.72 -10.10
C GLY A 12 16.13 29.97 -11.08
N VAL A 13 16.65 29.57 -12.25
CA VAL A 13 15.88 28.85 -13.28
C VAL A 13 15.64 27.39 -12.90
N LEU A 14 16.61 26.73 -12.26
CA LEU A 14 16.53 25.31 -11.89
C LEU A 14 15.46 25.02 -10.83
N ILE A 15 15.26 25.92 -9.86
CA ILE A 15 14.27 25.73 -8.78
C ILE A 15 12.83 25.97 -9.28
N ALA A 16 12.64 26.73 -10.36
CA ALA A 16 11.31 27.01 -10.92
C ALA A 16 10.70 25.83 -11.71
N ILE A 17 11.53 24.90 -12.20
CA ILE A 17 11.10 23.82 -13.09
C ILE A 17 10.80 22.53 -12.32
N ILE A 18 11.48 22.29 -11.20
CA ILE A 18 11.28 21.09 -10.39
C ILE A 18 10.16 21.37 -9.39
N ASN A 19 9.02 20.69 -9.52
CA ASN A 19 8.02 20.65 -8.46
C ASN A 19 8.51 19.67 -7.37
N PRO A 20 9.05 20.15 -6.23
CA PRO A 20 9.61 19.28 -5.20
C PRO A 20 8.56 18.38 -4.57
N VAL A 21 7.29 18.82 -4.54
CA VAL A 21 6.18 18.07 -3.95
C VAL A 21 5.84 16.85 -4.82
N ALA A 22 5.81 17.01 -6.15
CA ALA A 22 5.59 15.90 -7.07
C ALA A 22 6.71 14.85 -6.99
N ALA A 23 7.97 15.30 -6.89
CA ALA A 23 9.12 14.41 -6.74
C ALA A 23 9.10 13.65 -5.40
N GLN A 24 8.72 14.31 -4.31
CA GLN A 24 8.58 13.68 -2.99
C GLN A 24 7.42 12.67 -2.95
N ASN A 25 6.28 12.99 -3.56
CA ASN A 25 5.14 12.06 -3.62
C ASN A 25 5.49 10.79 -4.41
N LYS A 26 6.20 10.94 -5.54
CA LYS A 26 6.69 9.80 -6.32
C LYS A 26 7.69 8.94 -5.53
N ALA A 27 8.57 9.56 -4.74
CA ALA A 27 9.50 8.83 -3.87
C ALA A 27 8.76 8.07 -2.75
N ARG A 28 7.71 8.67 -2.17
CA ARG A 28 6.87 8.02 -1.17
C ARG A 28 6.07 6.85 -1.75
N ASP A 29 5.53 6.98 -2.97
CA ASP A 29 4.89 5.88 -3.68
C ASP A 29 5.84 4.72 -3.97
N ALA A 30 7.08 5.02 -4.37
CA ALA A 30 8.10 4.01 -4.57
C ALA A 30 8.42 3.27 -3.25
N ASN A 31 8.45 3.99 -2.12
CA ASN A 31 8.62 3.40 -0.80
C ASN A 31 7.44 2.47 -0.46
N THR A 32 6.20 2.89 -0.66
CA THR A 32 5.00 2.05 -0.44
C THR A 32 5.02 0.78 -1.29
N LYS A 33 5.38 0.89 -2.58
CA LYS A 33 5.56 -0.28 -3.46
C LYS A 33 6.65 -1.23 -2.96
N ALA A 34 7.79 -0.69 -2.54
CA ALA A 34 8.87 -1.49 -1.98
C ALA A 34 8.44 -2.19 -0.67
N THR A 35 7.67 -1.50 0.17
CA THR A 35 7.07 -2.09 1.37
C THR A 35 6.12 -3.24 1.02
N ILE A 36 5.20 -3.04 0.07
CA ILE A 36 4.28 -4.10 -0.38
C ILE A 36 5.04 -5.31 -0.92
N ASN A 37 6.08 -5.11 -1.72
CA ASN A 37 6.89 -6.22 -2.25
C ASN A 37 7.61 -7.00 -1.14
N LYS A 38 8.06 -6.35 -0.07
CA LYS A 38 8.65 -7.04 1.10
C LYS A 38 7.62 -7.89 1.83
N LEU A 39 6.40 -7.36 2.01
CA LEU A 39 5.29 -8.09 2.63
C LEU A 39 4.88 -9.29 1.78
N ALA A 40 4.77 -9.09 0.47
CA ALA A 40 4.46 -10.15 -0.49
C ALA A 40 5.53 -11.25 -0.46
N LEU A 41 6.81 -10.89 -0.36
CA LEU A 41 7.89 -11.86 -0.26
C LEU A 41 7.75 -12.72 1.01
N GLY A 42 7.50 -12.11 2.18
CA GLY A 42 7.30 -12.86 3.41
C GLY A 42 6.05 -13.76 3.36
N ALA A 43 4.94 -13.26 2.85
CA ALA A 43 3.72 -14.07 2.65
C ALA A 43 3.96 -15.24 1.66
N SER A 44 4.70 -15.01 0.57
CA SER A 44 5.06 -16.06 -0.39
C SER A 44 6.00 -17.11 0.19
N SER A 45 6.93 -16.71 1.06
CA SER A 45 7.80 -17.64 1.78
C SER A 45 6.99 -18.54 2.70
N PHE A 46 5.98 -18.00 3.38
CA PHE A 46 5.07 -18.78 4.22
C PHE A 46 4.24 -19.77 3.39
N ILE A 47 3.69 -19.34 2.25
CA ILE A 47 2.96 -20.23 1.32
C ILE A 47 3.87 -21.36 0.81
N SER A 48 5.15 -21.07 0.54
CA SER A 48 6.11 -22.10 0.13
C SER A 48 6.43 -23.12 1.23
N ALA A 49 6.32 -22.74 2.51
CA ALA A 49 6.60 -23.60 3.64
C ALA A 49 5.38 -24.41 4.09
N GLU A 50 4.22 -23.75 4.18
CA GLU A 50 3.00 -24.28 4.80
C GLU A 50 1.90 -24.64 3.78
N GLY A 51 2.09 -24.31 2.49
CA GLY A 51 1.13 -24.59 1.43
C GLY A 51 -0.16 -23.77 1.47
N ARG A 52 -0.25 -22.77 2.35
CA ARG A 52 -1.40 -21.88 2.55
C ARG A 52 -0.95 -20.46 2.85
N ILE A 53 -1.84 -19.49 2.68
CA ILE A 53 -1.57 -18.11 3.12
C ILE A 53 -1.48 -18.03 4.66
N PRO A 54 -0.60 -17.18 5.21
CA PRO A 54 -0.56 -16.95 6.65
C PRO A 54 -1.90 -16.37 7.11
N ASP A 55 -2.35 -16.83 8.27
CA ASP A 55 -3.42 -16.16 9.00
C ASP A 55 -2.98 -14.75 9.39
N GLU A 56 -3.92 -13.84 9.66
CA GLU A 56 -3.62 -12.45 10.01
C GLU A 56 -2.72 -12.31 11.24
N VAL A 57 -2.93 -13.14 12.27
CA VAL A 57 -2.08 -13.12 13.48
C VAL A 57 -0.67 -13.58 13.14
N GLN A 58 -0.54 -14.60 12.29
CA GLN A 58 0.74 -15.11 11.83
C GLN A 58 1.45 -14.06 10.96
N PHE A 59 0.73 -13.48 10.01
CA PHE A 59 1.22 -12.41 9.14
C PHE A 59 1.77 -11.24 9.96
N LEU A 60 1.05 -10.78 10.97
CA LEU A 60 1.54 -9.71 11.85
C LEU A 60 2.74 -10.13 12.70
N SER A 61 2.78 -11.39 13.17
CA SER A 61 3.89 -11.88 13.98
C SER A 61 5.21 -12.02 13.19
N GLU A 62 5.13 -12.27 11.89
CA GLU A 62 6.31 -12.39 11.01
C GLU A 62 6.98 -11.03 10.75
N PHE A 63 6.28 -9.92 10.94
CA PHE A 63 6.81 -8.59 10.67
C PHE A 63 6.80 -7.68 11.91
N GLN A 64 7.96 -7.57 12.56
CA GLN A 64 8.16 -6.78 13.78
C GLN A 64 7.90 -5.26 13.63
N SER A 65 7.82 -4.75 12.41
CA SER A 65 7.59 -3.32 12.12
C SER A 65 6.12 -2.98 11.81
N ILE A 66 5.23 -3.96 11.90
CA ILE A 66 3.79 -3.79 11.66
C ILE A 66 3.07 -3.55 12.99
N ALA A 67 2.27 -2.49 13.05
CA ALA A 67 1.29 -2.28 14.10
C ALA A 67 -0.10 -2.56 13.53
N ALA A 68 -0.75 -3.60 14.06
CA ALA A 68 -2.14 -3.94 13.77
C ALA A 68 -3.05 -2.75 14.07
N ASN A 69 -4.06 -2.51 13.22
CA ASN A 69 -5.07 -1.51 13.49
C ASN A 69 -6.39 -2.16 13.89
N GLY A 70 -6.81 -1.94 15.14
CA GLY A 70 -8.11 -2.40 15.63
C GLY A 70 -8.27 -3.93 15.71
N ALA A 71 -9.52 -4.38 15.77
CA ALA A 71 -9.87 -5.79 15.93
C ALA A 71 -9.84 -6.60 14.62
N THR A 72 -9.64 -5.96 13.47
CA THR A 72 -9.66 -6.59 12.14
C THR A 72 -8.50 -7.53 11.89
N CYS A 73 -7.46 -7.53 12.74
CA CYS A 73 -6.33 -8.46 12.65
C CYS A 73 -6.18 -9.34 13.90
N SER A 74 -7.25 -9.51 14.68
CA SER A 74 -7.19 -10.15 16.00
C SER A 74 -7.79 -11.55 16.03
N THR A 75 -8.41 -11.99 14.93
CA THR A 75 -9.12 -13.26 14.84
C THR A 75 -8.57 -14.09 13.70
N ALA A 76 -8.21 -15.35 13.97
CA ALA A 76 -7.55 -16.25 13.02
C ALA A 76 -8.45 -16.78 11.87
N SER A 77 -9.38 -15.93 11.43
CA SER A 77 -10.41 -16.21 10.42
C SER A 77 -10.96 -14.95 9.79
N ALA A 78 -10.57 -13.76 10.27
CA ALA A 78 -10.79 -12.56 9.49
C ALA A 78 -9.92 -12.69 8.24
N ALA A 79 -10.50 -12.32 7.11
CA ALA A 79 -9.83 -12.41 5.82
C ALA A 79 -9.32 -11.03 5.37
N ASP A 80 -9.48 -10.00 6.19
CA ASP A 80 -9.17 -8.59 5.92
C ASP A 80 -8.50 -7.98 7.15
N CYS A 81 -7.17 -7.96 7.13
CA CYS A 81 -6.37 -7.38 8.19
C CYS A 81 -5.84 -6.01 7.78
N GLN A 82 -6.21 -4.99 8.55
CA GLN A 82 -5.72 -3.62 8.40
C GLN A 82 -4.55 -3.33 9.35
N PHE A 83 -3.47 -2.77 8.80
CA PHE A 83 -2.27 -2.51 9.57
C PHE A 83 -1.50 -1.28 9.10
N SER A 84 -0.58 -0.82 9.95
CA SER A 84 0.32 0.29 9.68
C SER A 84 1.78 -0.16 9.82
N ILE A 85 2.67 0.47 9.06
CA ILE A 85 4.10 0.12 9.06
C ILE A 85 4.91 1.31 9.55
N THR A 86 5.71 1.08 10.58
CA THR A 86 6.64 2.07 11.12
C THR A 86 7.70 2.39 10.06
N GLY A 87 7.78 3.66 9.64
CA GLY A 87 8.71 4.12 8.60
C GLY A 87 8.13 4.18 7.18
N SER A 88 6.89 3.75 6.97
CA SER A 88 6.16 3.96 5.69
C SER A 88 4.71 4.40 5.94
N PRO A 89 4.49 5.56 6.61
CA PRO A 89 3.15 6.04 6.94
C PRO A 89 2.42 6.50 5.68
N LEU A 90 1.24 5.96 5.41
CA LEU A 90 0.37 6.36 4.30
C LEU A 90 -0.19 7.79 4.50
N PRO A 91 -0.64 8.48 3.45
CA PRO A 91 -1.10 9.86 3.56
C PRO A 91 -2.30 10.01 4.50
N VAL A 92 -2.22 10.93 5.46
CA VAL A 92 -3.32 11.31 6.37
C VAL A 92 -4.30 12.22 5.63
N GLY A 93 -5.60 11.98 5.81
CA GLY A 93 -6.65 12.58 5.01
C GLY A 93 -6.96 14.03 5.39
N GLY A 94 -6.20 14.95 4.81
CA GLY A 94 -6.45 16.39 4.85
C GLY A 94 -7.08 16.99 3.59
N THR A 95 -7.19 16.26 2.47
CA THR A 95 -7.62 16.85 1.19
C THR A 95 -8.36 15.86 0.26
N ALA A 96 -9.34 15.10 0.79
CA ALA A 96 -10.09 14.00 0.12
C ALA A 96 -9.42 12.61 0.19
N GLY A 97 -9.05 12.20 1.41
CA GLY A 97 -7.93 11.28 1.62
C GLY A 97 -8.19 9.80 1.84
N CYS A 98 -9.34 9.31 2.30
CA CYS A 98 -9.61 7.85 2.43
C CYS A 98 -11.10 7.50 2.17
N SER A 99 -11.88 8.43 1.59
CA SER A 99 -13.35 8.40 1.62
C SER A 99 -14.03 7.60 0.50
N ASN A 100 -13.29 7.11 -0.49
CA ASN A 100 -13.83 6.25 -1.55
C ASN A 100 -12.84 5.13 -1.83
N ALA A 101 -12.97 4.04 -1.10
CA ALA A 101 -13.34 2.74 -1.64
C ALA A 101 -13.99 2.00 -0.47
N ALA A 102 -15.06 1.27 -0.69
CA ALA A 102 -15.97 0.80 0.36
C ALA A 102 -15.37 -0.15 1.43
N SER A 103 -14.04 -0.27 1.59
CA SER A 103 -13.41 -1.21 2.55
C SER A 103 -11.99 -0.86 3.06
N TRP A 104 -11.47 0.38 2.97
CA TRP A 104 -10.14 0.72 3.57
C TRP A 104 -10.28 1.46 4.91
N GLY A 105 -11.05 0.86 5.81
CA GLY A 105 -11.70 1.48 6.96
C GLY A 105 -10.78 2.21 7.94
N GLY A 106 -11.30 3.30 8.49
CA GLY A 106 -10.86 3.86 9.75
C GLY A 106 -12.08 4.11 10.64
N ALA A 107 -12.00 3.75 11.91
CA ALA A 107 -12.85 4.36 12.94
C ALA A 107 -12.11 5.61 13.45
N GLY A 108 -12.36 6.76 12.82
CA GLY A 108 -11.76 8.05 13.16
C GLY A 108 -11.60 8.99 11.96
N ALA A 109 -11.13 10.22 12.19
CA ALA A 109 -10.98 11.25 11.16
C ALA A 109 -9.80 10.96 10.22
N ASN A 110 -10.04 10.13 9.20
CA ASN A 110 -9.32 10.00 7.93
C ASN A 110 -7.85 9.52 7.97
N GLN A 111 -7.56 8.34 8.52
CA GLN A 111 -6.25 7.68 8.34
C GLN A 111 -6.35 6.54 7.31
N CYS A 112 -5.34 6.41 6.46
CA CYS A 112 -5.27 5.34 5.44
C CYS A 112 -4.33 4.23 5.94
N TYR A 113 -4.78 2.98 5.85
CA TYR A 113 -4.02 1.81 6.30
C TYR A 113 -3.67 0.88 5.13
N TYR A 114 -2.67 0.04 5.34
CA TYR A 114 -2.46 -1.13 4.48
C TYR A 114 -3.53 -2.15 4.83
N SER A 115 -4.03 -2.88 3.84
CA SER A 115 -4.88 -4.05 4.09
C SER A 115 -4.31 -5.27 3.39
N TYR A 116 -4.32 -6.37 4.11
CA TYR A 116 -3.98 -7.70 3.64
C TYR A 116 -5.28 -8.50 3.56
N CYS A 117 -5.50 -9.10 2.40
CA CYS A 117 -6.76 -9.73 2.08
C CYS A 117 -6.52 -11.12 1.48
N GLY A 118 -7.21 -12.13 2.00
CA GLY A 118 -7.26 -13.46 1.39
C GLY A 118 -8.09 -13.44 0.10
N GLY A 119 -7.52 -13.91 -1.01
CA GLY A 119 -8.14 -13.93 -2.35
C GLY A 119 -7.43 -13.06 -3.40
N ASP A 120 -7.59 -13.40 -4.68
CA ASP A 120 -6.98 -12.76 -5.85
C ASP A 120 -7.97 -11.96 -6.73
N GLY A 121 -9.07 -11.47 -6.14
CA GLY A 121 -10.05 -10.67 -6.86
C GLY A 121 -9.39 -9.56 -7.68
N ALA A 122 -9.81 -9.39 -8.94
CA ALA A 122 -9.28 -8.39 -9.87
C ALA A 122 -9.59 -6.93 -9.46
N ASP A 123 -10.40 -6.76 -8.42
CA ASP A 123 -10.87 -5.51 -7.84
C ASP A 123 -10.49 -5.48 -6.36
N ALA A 124 -9.97 -4.33 -5.94
CA ALA A 124 -9.54 -4.08 -4.57
C ALA A 124 -10.71 -4.15 -3.56
N THR A 125 -11.96 -3.98 -3.99
CA THR A 125 -13.17 -3.95 -3.17
C THR A 125 -13.91 -5.29 -3.04
N ILE A 126 -13.49 -6.33 -3.77
CA ILE A 126 -14.10 -7.66 -3.66
C ILE A 126 -13.97 -8.16 -2.21
N ALA A 127 -14.97 -8.84 -1.65
CA ALA A 127 -14.86 -9.34 -0.28
C ALA A 127 -13.68 -10.32 -0.12
N CYS A 128 -12.97 -10.21 0.99
CA CYS A 128 -11.88 -11.11 1.31
C CYS A 128 -12.40 -12.47 1.76
N SER A 129 -11.65 -13.53 1.45
CA SER A 129 -11.97 -14.89 1.86
C SER A 129 -10.70 -15.62 2.30
N TRP A 130 -10.70 -16.06 3.56
CA TRP A 130 -9.65 -16.89 4.13
C TRP A 130 -10.22 -18.28 4.41
N THR A 131 -9.55 -19.29 3.89
CA THR A 131 -9.80 -20.70 4.18
C THR A 131 -8.44 -21.38 4.34
N THR A 132 -8.40 -22.54 4.98
CA THR A 132 -7.17 -23.33 5.16
C THR A 132 -6.55 -23.80 3.84
N THR A 133 -7.28 -23.67 2.72
CA THR A 133 -6.86 -24.00 1.36
C THR A 133 -6.56 -22.78 0.49
N THR A 134 -6.75 -21.55 1.00
CA THR A 134 -6.49 -20.35 0.24
C THR A 134 -4.98 -20.20 0.03
N THR A 135 -4.55 -20.13 -1.23
CA THR A 135 -3.14 -19.91 -1.64
C THR A 135 -2.91 -18.53 -2.23
N THR A 136 -4.00 -17.80 -2.50
CA THR A 136 -3.98 -16.48 -3.11
C THR A 136 -4.29 -15.38 -2.11
N TYR A 137 -3.59 -14.27 -2.21
CA TYR A 137 -3.81 -13.09 -1.40
C TYR A 137 -3.56 -11.83 -2.22
N ARG A 138 -3.96 -10.70 -1.64
CA ARG A 138 -3.63 -9.39 -2.16
C ARG A 138 -3.29 -8.43 -1.02
N ILE A 139 -2.44 -7.46 -1.32
CA ILE A 139 -2.01 -6.41 -0.38
C ILE A 139 -2.31 -5.08 -1.01
N ILE A 140 -2.96 -4.20 -0.26
CA ILE A 140 -3.54 -2.98 -0.82
C ILE A 140 -3.13 -1.79 0.03
N ALA A 141 -2.73 -0.70 -0.63
CA ALA A 141 -2.32 0.55 0.02
C ALA A 141 -2.67 1.76 -0.85
N LYS A 142 -2.89 2.92 -0.23
CA LYS A 142 -3.15 4.16 -0.98
C LYS A 142 -1.87 4.79 -1.56
N ALA A 143 -1.96 5.36 -2.76
CA ALA A 143 -0.88 6.17 -3.35
C ALA A 143 -0.86 7.61 -2.79
N PHE A 144 0.32 8.21 -2.70
CA PHE A 144 0.55 9.59 -2.35
C PHE A 144 0.24 10.53 -3.51
N GLY A 145 -0.39 11.67 -3.20
CA GLY A 145 -0.64 12.72 -4.19
C GLY A 145 -1.69 12.38 -5.27
N THR A 146 -2.32 11.21 -5.20
CA THR A 146 -3.44 10.82 -6.09
C THR A 146 -4.56 10.14 -5.29
N ALA A 147 -5.75 10.04 -5.87
CA ALA A 147 -6.84 9.29 -5.28
C ALA A 147 -6.71 7.77 -5.49
N ASN A 148 -5.70 7.32 -6.25
CA ASN A 148 -5.54 5.93 -6.65
C ASN A 148 -4.99 5.04 -5.53
N VAL A 149 -5.18 3.75 -5.73
CA VAL A 149 -4.76 2.68 -4.82
C VAL A 149 -3.74 1.79 -5.52
N ILE A 150 -2.80 1.26 -4.78
CA ILE A 150 -1.79 0.30 -5.23
C ILE A 150 -2.17 -1.06 -4.65
N MET A 151 -2.35 -2.05 -5.51
CA MET A 151 -2.70 -3.41 -5.13
C MET A 151 -1.62 -4.37 -5.63
N TYR A 152 -1.12 -5.24 -4.77
CA TYR A 152 -0.34 -6.40 -5.19
C TYR A 152 -1.23 -7.64 -5.19
N ARG A 153 -1.13 -8.45 -6.23
CA ARG A 153 -1.91 -9.68 -6.39
C ARG A 153 -0.98 -10.88 -6.48
N SER A 154 -1.14 -11.85 -5.58
CA SER A 154 -0.24 -13.00 -5.53
C SER A 154 -0.43 -13.98 -6.68
N ALA A 155 -1.65 -14.11 -7.23
CA ALA A 155 -1.95 -15.01 -8.36
C ALA A 155 -1.07 -14.72 -9.58
N ASP A 156 -0.83 -13.44 -9.88
CA ASP A 156 0.02 -13.01 -11.00
C ASP A 156 1.39 -12.50 -10.56
N SER A 157 1.62 -12.40 -9.24
CA SER A 157 2.80 -11.77 -8.63
C SER A 157 3.08 -10.35 -9.14
N LYS A 158 2.01 -9.59 -9.46
CA LYS A 158 2.09 -8.26 -10.07
C LYS A 158 1.49 -7.19 -9.18
N THR A 159 2.00 -5.97 -9.37
CA THR A 159 1.43 -4.76 -8.77
C THR A 159 0.48 -4.09 -9.74
N TYR A 160 -0.60 -3.51 -9.26
CA TYR A 160 -1.64 -2.82 -10.01
C TYR A 160 -1.86 -1.43 -9.42
N SER A 161 -2.16 -0.46 -10.27
CA SER A 161 -2.75 0.80 -9.86
C SER A 161 -4.25 0.70 -10.10
N CYS A 162 -5.03 0.77 -9.03
CA CYS A 162 -6.47 0.83 -9.10
C CYS A 162 -6.95 2.28 -8.97
N THR A 163 -8.08 2.60 -9.61
CA THR A 163 -8.80 3.86 -9.35
C THR A 163 -9.15 3.97 -7.87
N ALA A 164 -9.53 5.17 -7.40
CA ALA A 164 -9.98 5.37 -6.01
C ALA A 164 -11.01 4.33 -5.57
N ALA A 165 -12.01 4.06 -6.42
CA ALA A 165 -13.07 3.08 -6.14
C ALA A 165 -12.60 1.62 -6.10
N GLY A 166 -11.35 1.30 -6.45
CA GLY A 166 -10.82 -0.07 -6.45
C GLY A 166 -11.25 -0.96 -7.63
N THR A 167 -12.31 -0.58 -8.36
CA THR A 167 -12.99 -1.38 -9.38
C THR A 167 -12.28 -1.51 -10.72
N SER A 168 -11.34 -0.61 -11.03
CA SER A 168 -10.57 -0.63 -12.28
C SER A 168 -9.09 -0.58 -11.96
N CYS A 169 -8.39 -1.69 -12.22
CA CYS A 169 -6.98 -1.88 -11.90
C CYS A 169 -6.14 -2.08 -13.16
N ILE A 170 -5.05 -1.32 -13.29
CA ILE A 170 -4.09 -1.41 -14.40
C ILE A 170 -2.78 -1.95 -13.86
N ALA A 171 -2.22 -2.98 -14.50
CA ALA A 171 -0.95 -3.56 -14.10
C ALA A 171 0.19 -2.54 -14.20
N LEU A 172 0.96 -2.42 -13.13
CA LEU A 172 2.17 -1.60 -13.00
C LEU A 172 3.39 -2.52 -13.07
N TYR A 173 3.57 -3.17 -14.23
CA TYR A 173 4.64 -4.13 -14.55
C TYR A 173 4.61 -5.45 -13.73
#